data_AF-A0A328SPX3-F1
#
_entry.id   AF-A0A328SPX3-F1
#
_cell.length_a   1.000
_cell.length_b   1.000
_cell.length_c   1.000
_cell.angle_alpha   90.00
_cell.angle_beta   90.00
_cell.angle_gamma   90.00
#
_symmetry.space_group_name_H-M   'P 1'
#
loop_
_entity.id
_entity.type
_entity.pdbx_description
1 polymer ?
#
loop_
_entity_poly.entity_id
_entity_poly.type
_entity_poly.pdbx_seq_one_letter_code
_entity_poly.pdbx_strand_id
1 'polypeptide(L)'
;MKDHHRPFQLTSSQKWHVAGYGGAVAVAFFVLAMILGNTSINIDALAIIYLFIFGLVTGISLRLGTKRGWTYYAAKYQPDARYVFTKSLKLGVLWRVLAVWFAGRIVSTILLNQAESDFSLGVLLLVSIALVVVTALYVGLRYGWRSADNMLTNDDPAAAST
;
A
#
# COMPACT_ATOMS: atom_id res chain seq x y z
N MET A 1 -21.16 21.77 -13.11
CA MET A 1 -20.82 20.35 -13.41
C MET A 1 -19.34 20.14 -13.11
N LYS A 2 -18.99 19.35 -12.09
CA LYS A 2 -17.58 18.99 -11.80
C LYS A 2 -17.21 17.81 -12.69
N ASP A 3 -16.77 18.12 -13.91
CA ASP A 3 -16.44 17.09 -14.91
C ASP A 3 -14.95 17.09 -15.24
N HIS A 4 -14.10 17.11 -14.21
CA HIS A 4 -12.66 17.01 -14.35
C HIS A 4 -12.16 15.89 -13.44
N HIS A 5 -12.33 14.63 -13.85
CA HIS A 5 -11.56 13.54 -13.25
C HIS A 5 -10.08 13.74 -13.59
N ARG A 6 -9.35 14.42 -12.70
CA ARG A 6 -7.94 14.74 -12.92
C ARG A 6 -7.12 13.44 -12.94
N PRO A 7 -6.28 13.22 -13.97
CA PRO A 7 -5.55 11.98 -14.11
C PRO A 7 -4.63 11.77 -12.91
N PHE A 8 -4.70 10.57 -12.32
CA PHE A 8 -3.79 10.16 -11.27
C PHE A 8 -2.38 10.01 -11.86
N GLN A 9 -1.47 10.88 -11.45
CA GLN A 9 -0.10 10.89 -11.95
C GLN A 9 0.89 11.11 -10.81
N LEU A 10 1.86 10.20 -10.70
CA LEU A 10 2.97 10.29 -9.78
C LEU A 10 4.22 10.74 -10.54
N THR A 11 5.04 11.59 -9.92
CA THR A 11 6.37 11.91 -10.44
C THR A 11 7.30 10.71 -10.37
N SER A 12 8.37 10.70 -11.17
CA SER A 12 9.37 9.61 -11.16
C SER A 12 9.97 9.39 -9.77
N SER A 13 10.25 10.47 -9.03
CA SER A 13 10.72 10.40 -7.64
C SER A 13 9.71 9.72 -6.71
N GLN A 14 8.42 10.06 -6.82
CA GLN A 14 7.37 9.44 -6.01
C GLN A 14 7.22 7.94 -6.31
N LYS A 15 7.36 7.53 -7.57
CA LYS A 15 7.32 6.10 -7.97
C LYS A 15 8.48 5.33 -7.34
N TRP A 16 9.71 5.85 -7.41
CA TRP A 16 10.88 5.23 -6.80
C TRP A 16 10.77 5.14 -5.29
N HIS A 17 10.22 6.17 -4.63
CA HIS A 17 10.00 6.13 -3.19
C HIS A 17 8.99 5.04 -2.78
N VAL A 18 7.93 4.84 -3.57
CA VAL A 18 6.94 3.77 -3.32
C VAL A 18 7.57 2.38 -3.51
N ALA A 19 8.34 2.18 -4.59
CA ALA A 19 9.06 0.93 -4.83
C ALA A 19 10.10 0.64 -3.74
N GLY A 20 10.88 1.65 -3.33
CA GLY A 20 11.88 1.53 -2.27
C GLY A 20 11.27 1.17 -0.91
N TYR A 21 10.12 1.74 -0.56
CA TYR A 21 9.38 1.33 0.64
C TYR A 21 8.93 -0.13 0.56
N GLY A 22 8.41 -0.58 -0.59
CA GLY A 22 8.02 -1.97 -0.80
C GLY A 22 9.19 -2.94 -0.61
N GLY A 23 10.35 -2.62 -1.18
CA GLY A 23 11.58 -3.38 -0.99
C GLY A 23 12.03 -3.43 0.47
N ALA A 24 12.04 -2.29 1.18
CA ALA A 24 12.42 -2.24 2.58
C ALA A 24 11.51 -3.10 3.48
N VAL A 25 10.20 -3.09 3.23
CA VAL A 25 9.26 -3.94 3.98
C VAL A 25 9.50 -5.42 3.69
N ALA A 26 9.73 -5.81 2.44
CA ALA A 26 10.04 -7.19 2.10
C ALA A 26 11.32 -7.69 2.79
N VAL A 27 12.37 -6.88 2.82
CA VAL A 27 13.61 -7.19 3.56
C VAL A 27 13.36 -7.31 5.06
N ALA A 28 12.54 -6.43 5.65
CA ALA A 28 12.19 -6.53 7.07
C ALA A 28 11.44 -7.83 7.38
N PHE A 29 10.53 -8.27 6.51
CA PHE A 29 9.86 -9.56 6.62
C PHE A 29 10.83 -10.73 6.47
N PHE A 30 11.82 -10.62 5.59
CA PHE A 30 12.86 -11.64 5.46
C PHE A 30 13.62 -11.85 6.77
N VAL A 31 14.08 -10.75 7.36
CA VAL A 31 14.85 -10.79 8.61
C VAL A 31 13.99 -11.34 9.73
N LEU A 32 12.73 -10.88 9.84
CA LEU A 32 11.78 -11.44 10.78
C LEU A 32 11.61 -12.94 10.56
N ALA A 33 11.57 -13.38 9.30
CA ALA A 33 11.40 -14.78 8.98
C ALA A 33 12.58 -15.65 9.37
N MET A 34 13.81 -15.16 9.17
CA MET A 34 15.02 -15.83 9.63
C MET A 34 15.06 -15.93 11.17
N ILE A 35 14.68 -14.86 11.87
CA ILE A 35 14.63 -14.86 13.34
C ILE A 35 13.63 -15.90 13.83
N LEU A 36 12.40 -15.86 13.32
CA LEU A 36 11.32 -16.77 13.73
C LEU A 36 11.60 -18.22 13.34
N GLY A 37 12.18 -18.46 12.16
CA GLY A 37 12.58 -19.80 11.73
C GLY A 37 13.69 -20.42 12.59
N ASN A 38 14.45 -19.59 13.32
CA ASN A 38 15.49 -20.05 14.25
C ASN A 38 14.99 -20.16 15.71
N THR A 39 13.68 -19.97 15.95
CA THR A 39 13.07 -20.17 17.26
C THR A 39 12.38 -21.53 17.35
N SER A 40 12.29 -22.11 18.54
CA SER A 40 11.57 -23.37 18.79
C SER A 40 10.04 -23.20 18.81
N ILE A 41 9.51 -22.19 18.11
CA ILE A 41 8.07 -21.92 18.05
C ILE A 41 7.43 -22.94 17.10
N ASN A 42 6.26 -23.46 17.48
CA ASN A 42 5.49 -24.37 16.62
C ASN A 42 5.17 -23.70 15.26
N ILE A 43 5.37 -24.43 14.17
CA ILE A 43 5.06 -24.03 12.79
C ILE A 43 3.64 -23.47 12.64
N ASP A 44 2.65 -24.07 13.30
CA ASP A 44 1.26 -23.59 13.24
C ASP A 44 1.11 -22.20 13.86
N ALA A 45 1.79 -21.96 14.97
CA ALA A 45 1.81 -20.65 15.63
C ALA A 45 2.57 -19.62 14.78
N LEU A 46 3.68 -20.02 14.15
CA LEU A 46 4.42 -19.17 13.21
C LEU A 46 3.54 -18.74 12.03
N ALA A 47 2.80 -19.66 11.42
CA ALA A 47 1.92 -19.37 10.29
C ALA A 47 0.84 -18.32 10.65
N ILE A 48 0.27 -18.41 11.86
CA ILE A 48 -0.69 -17.43 12.38
C ILE A 48 -0.02 -16.07 12.57
N ILE A 49 1.17 -16.02 13.17
CA ILE A 49 1.93 -14.78 13.39
C ILE A 49 2.19 -14.08 12.06
N TYR A 50 2.68 -14.81 11.05
CA TYR A 50 2.89 -14.24 9.71
C TYR A 50 1.61 -13.67 9.11
N LEU A 51 0.49 -14.36 9.24
CA LEU A 51 -0.79 -13.93 8.69
C LEU A 51 -1.28 -12.61 9.32
N PHE A 52 -1.14 -12.47 10.64
CA PHE A 52 -1.46 -11.22 11.34
C PHE A 52 -0.54 -10.08 10.95
N ILE A 53 0.78 -10.31 10.93
CA ILE A 53 1.77 -9.29 10.58
C ILE A 53 1.56 -8.85 9.12
N PHE A 54 1.29 -9.80 8.22
CA PHE A 54 0.97 -9.54 6.83
C PHE A 54 -0.29 -8.68 6.66
N GLY A 55 -1.35 -8.96 7.41
CA GLY A 55 -2.57 -8.14 7.44
C GLY A 55 -2.32 -6.72 7.96
N LEU A 56 -1.57 -6.60 9.06
CA LEU A 56 -1.21 -5.30 9.64
C LEU A 56 -0.40 -4.45 8.68
N VAL A 57 0.62 -5.04 8.05
CA VAL A 57 1.49 -4.35 7.09
C VAL A 57 0.72 -3.91 5.85
N THR A 58 -0.19 -4.75 5.34
CA THR A 58 -1.11 -4.38 4.27
C THR A 58 -1.96 -3.17 4.68
N GLY A 59 -2.49 -3.19 5.91
CA GLY A 59 -3.27 -2.09 6.49
C GLY A 59 -2.50 -0.78 6.60
N ILE A 60 -1.29 -0.82 7.18
CA ILE A 60 -0.40 0.33 7.34
C ILE A 60 -0.02 0.89 5.97
N SER A 61 0.37 0.03 5.03
CA SER A 61 0.76 0.40 3.67
C SER A 61 -0.37 1.10 2.94
N LEU A 62 -1.60 0.59 3.03
CA LEU A 62 -2.75 1.21 2.38
C LEU A 62 -3.12 2.56 3.01
N ARG A 63 -3.05 2.66 4.35
CA ARG A 63 -3.30 3.93 5.06
C ARG A 63 -2.24 4.97 4.69
N LEU A 64 -0.97 4.59 4.65
CA LEU A 64 0.13 5.46 4.25
C LEU A 64 -0.03 5.91 2.80
N GLY A 65 -0.36 4.99 1.89
CA GLY A 65 -0.67 5.29 0.50
C GLY A 65 -1.84 6.28 0.39
N THR A 66 -2.91 6.07 1.14
CA THR A 66 -4.09 6.96 1.15
C THR A 66 -3.73 8.37 1.62
N LYS A 67 -2.95 8.49 2.69
CA LYS A 67 -2.45 9.79 3.16
C LYS A 67 -1.58 10.45 2.09
N ARG A 68 -0.60 9.73 1.53
CA ARG A 68 0.30 10.23 0.49
C ARG A 68 -0.45 10.69 -0.75
N GLY A 69 -1.42 9.91 -1.22
CA GLY A 69 -2.19 10.21 -2.42
C GLY A 69 -3.01 11.48 -2.27
N TRP A 70 -3.60 11.66 -1.09
CA TRP A 70 -4.30 12.89 -0.76
C TRP A 70 -3.34 14.09 -0.69
N THR A 71 -2.19 13.96 -0.02
CA THR A 71 -1.21 15.04 0.08
C THR A 71 -0.60 15.42 -1.26
N TYR A 72 -0.38 14.45 -2.15
CA TYR A 72 0.13 14.73 -3.50
C TYR A 72 -0.89 15.46 -4.37
N TYR A 73 -2.18 15.14 -4.22
CA TYR A 73 -3.24 15.91 -4.86
C TYR A 73 -3.29 17.33 -4.31
N ALA A 74 -3.33 17.49 -2.98
CA ALA A 74 -3.38 18.79 -2.32
C ALA A 74 -2.18 19.66 -2.70
N ALA A 75 -0.95 19.13 -2.64
CA ALA A 75 0.25 19.88 -3.04
C ALA A 75 0.20 20.37 -4.50
N LYS A 76 -0.54 19.68 -5.38
CA LYS A 76 -0.66 20.02 -6.80
C LYS A 76 -1.76 21.05 -7.08
N TYR A 77 -2.84 21.04 -6.30
CA TYR A 77 -4.07 21.78 -6.64
C TYR A 77 -4.61 22.67 -5.53
N GLN A 78 -4.25 22.45 -4.27
CA GLN A 78 -4.62 23.29 -3.14
C GLN A 78 -3.64 23.06 -1.97
N PRO A 79 -2.45 23.68 -2.00
CA PRO A 79 -1.33 23.35 -1.11
C PRO A 79 -1.61 23.60 0.38
N ASP A 80 -2.54 24.50 0.71
CA ASP A 80 -2.93 24.81 2.09
C ASP A 80 -3.96 23.81 2.66
N ALA A 81 -4.47 22.89 1.84
CA ALA A 81 -5.47 21.95 2.29
C ALA A 81 -4.87 20.92 3.27
N ARG A 82 -5.51 20.76 4.43
CA ARG A 82 -5.13 19.76 5.44
C ARG A 82 -5.82 18.42 5.21
N TYR A 83 -5.06 17.33 5.37
CA TYR A 83 -5.61 15.99 5.25
C TYR A 83 -6.65 15.71 6.33
N VAL A 84 -7.88 15.36 5.93
CA VAL A 84 -8.97 14.99 6.85
C VAL A 84 -9.33 13.52 6.68
N PHE A 85 -9.14 12.73 7.75
CA PHE A 85 -9.45 11.30 7.75
C PHE A 85 -10.90 11.02 8.18
N THR A 86 -11.85 11.21 7.26
CA THR A 86 -13.28 11.08 7.51
C THR A 86 -13.71 9.63 7.82
N LYS A 87 -14.91 9.45 8.39
CA LYS A 87 -15.47 8.10 8.69
C LYS A 87 -15.67 7.26 7.42
N SER A 88 -16.13 7.86 6.31
CA SER A 88 -16.28 7.17 5.03
C SER A 88 -14.93 6.75 4.44
N LEU A 89 -13.90 7.58 4.60
CA LEU A 89 -12.54 7.26 4.17
C LEU A 89 -11.95 6.12 5.00
N LYS A 90 -12.20 6.06 6.31
CA LYS A 90 -11.81 4.94 7.18
C LYS A 90 -12.42 3.61 6.72
N LEU A 91 -13.73 3.60 6.49
CA LEU A 91 -14.43 2.39 6.06
C LEU A 91 -13.97 1.94 4.66
N GLY A 92 -13.76 2.89 3.74
CA GLY A 92 -13.23 2.59 2.41
C GLY A 92 -11.79 2.12 2.39
N VAL A 93 -10.94 2.59 3.33
CA VAL A 93 -9.61 2.02 3.58
C VAL A 93 -9.74 0.59 4.06
N LEU A 94 -10.59 0.32 5.07
CA LEU A 94 -10.77 -1.02 5.63
C LEU A 94 -11.17 -2.05 4.56
N TRP A 95 -12.17 -1.75 3.73
CA TRP A 95 -12.59 -2.66 2.65
C TRP A 95 -11.48 -2.96 1.65
N ARG A 96 -10.66 -1.97 1.33
CA ARG A 96 -9.52 -2.16 0.42
C ARG A 96 -8.39 -2.94 1.08
N VAL A 97 -8.16 -2.75 2.38
CA VAL A 97 -7.20 -3.56 3.14
C VAL A 97 -7.63 -5.02 3.09
N LEU A 98 -8.90 -5.32 3.36
CA LEU A 98 -9.43 -6.68 3.24
C LEU A 98 -9.25 -7.23 1.82
N ALA A 99 -9.65 -6.46 0.79
CA ALA A 99 -9.52 -6.91 -0.60
C ALA A 99 -8.06 -7.20 -1.01
N VAL A 100 -7.12 -6.31 -0.69
CA VAL A 100 -5.70 -6.48 -1.03
C VAL A 100 -5.08 -7.61 -0.22
N TRP A 101 -5.47 -7.77 1.05
CA TRP A 101 -4.99 -8.86 1.90
C TRP A 101 -5.48 -10.22 1.41
N PHE A 102 -6.77 -10.37 1.11
CA PHE A 102 -7.33 -11.61 0.57
C PHE A 102 -6.72 -11.96 -0.80
N ALA A 103 -6.67 -11.01 -1.73
CA ALA A 103 -6.07 -11.23 -3.05
C ALA A 103 -4.57 -11.55 -2.93
N GLY A 104 -3.87 -10.83 -2.06
CA GLY A 104 -2.46 -11.06 -1.77
C GLY A 104 -2.20 -12.46 -1.25
N ARG A 105 -3.08 -12.99 -0.39
CA ARG A 105 -2.98 -14.38 0.09
C ARG A 105 -3.08 -15.39 -1.05
N ILE A 106 -4.07 -15.23 -1.93
CA ILE A 106 -4.26 -16.13 -3.09
C ILE A 106 -3.03 -16.11 -3.99
N VAL A 107 -2.54 -14.91 -4.34
CA VAL A 107 -1.35 -14.75 -5.18
C VAL A 107 -0.11 -15.36 -4.51
N SER A 108 0.06 -15.14 -3.20
CA SER A 108 1.17 -15.71 -2.44
C SER A 108 1.13 -17.24 -2.45
N THR A 109 -0.03 -17.85 -2.26
CA THR A 109 -0.18 -19.32 -2.34
C THR A 109 0.18 -19.84 -3.73
N ILE A 110 -0.27 -19.17 -4.80
CA ILE A 110 0.07 -19.57 -6.17
C ILE A 110 1.59 -19.49 -6.39
N LEU A 111 2.22 -18.39 -5.99
CA LEU A 111 3.67 -18.20 -6.13
C LEU A 111 4.44 -19.27 -5.34
N LEU A 112 4.07 -19.50 -4.08
CA LEU A 112 4.76 -20.47 -3.23
C LEU A 112 4.59 -21.92 -3.71
N ASN A 113 3.46 -22.27 -4.33
CA ASN A 113 3.23 -23.59 -4.92
C ASN A 113 4.10 -23.86 -6.16
N GLN A 114 4.71 -22.82 -6.75
CA GLN A 114 5.68 -22.96 -7.84
C GLN A 114 7.12 -23.08 -7.35
N ALA A 115 7.35 -23.06 -6.03
CA ALA A 115 8.69 -23.21 -5.49
C ALA A 115 9.16 -24.67 -5.61
N GLU A 116 10.21 -24.90 -6.39
CA GLU A 116 10.82 -26.23 -6.58
C GLU A 116 11.94 -26.53 -5.56
N SER A 117 12.33 -25.55 -4.74
CA SER A 117 13.38 -25.67 -3.72
C SER A 117 13.16 -24.71 -2.55
N ASP A 118 13.78 -24.99 -1.40
CA ASP A 118 13.73 -24.13 -0.21
C ASP A 118 14.24 -22.71 -0.48
N PHE A 119 15.27 -22.58 -1.32
CA PHE A 119 15.78 -21.28 -1.77
C PHE A 119 14.74 -20.53 -2.62
N SER A 120 14.11 -21.24 -3.57
CA SER A 120 13.03 -20.67 -4.39
C SER A 120 11.82 -20.25 -3.54
N LEU A 121 11.51 -21.01 -2.49
CA LEU A 121 10.42 -20.73 -1.57
C LEU A 121 10.67 -19.42 -0.81
N GLY A 122 11.88 -19.24 -0.29
CA GLY A 122 12.31 -18.00 0.36
C GLY A 122 12.23 -16.77 -0.57
N VAL A 123 12.70 -16.91 -1.81
CA VAL A 123 12.65 -15.80 -2.80
C VAL A 123 11.21 -15.47 -3.20
N LEU A 124 10.36 -16.47 -3.46
CA LEU A 124 8.96 -16.26 -3.85
C LEU A 124 8.12 -15.69 -2.70
N LEU A 125 8.46 -16.04 -1.45
CA LEU A 125 7.89 -15.39 -0.27
C LEU A 125 8.22 -13.89 -0.27
N LEU A 126 9.47 -13.51 -0.55
CA LEU A 126 9.88 -12.10 -0.60
C LEU A 126 9.17 -11.32 -1.69
N VAL A 127 9.12 -11.90 -2.90
CA VAL A 127 8.45 -11.30 -4.05
C VAL A 127 6.96 -11.11 -3.76
N SER A 128 6.31 -12.10 -3.15
CA SER A 128 4.88 -12.00 -2.83
C SER A 128 4.58 -10.88 -1.82
N ILE A 129 5.38 -10.76 -0.76
CA ILE A 129 5.24 -9.69 0.24
C ILE A 129 5.49 -8.32 -0.39
N ALA A 130 6.56 -8.17 -1.16
CA ALA A 130 6.87 -6.92 -1.86
C ALA A 130 5.72 -6.49 -2.78
N LEU A 131 5.18 -7.43 -3.56
CA LEU A 131 4.11 -7.18 -4.51
C LEU A 131 2.82 -6.73 -3.79
N VAL A 132 2.48 -7.37 -2.68
CA VAL A 132 1.28 -7.01 -1.91
C VAL A 132 1.42 -5.65 -1.24
N VAL A 133 2.59 -5.34 -0.68
CA VAL A 133 2.88 -4.03 -0.07
C VAL A 133 2.81 -2.91 -1.11
N VAL A 134 3.46 -3.09 -2.26
CA VAL A 134 3.44 -2.12 -3.37
C VAL A 134 2.01 -1.93 -3.88
N THR A 135 1.25 -3.03 -4.03
CA THR A 135 -0.15 -2.99 -4.44
C THR A 135 -1.00 -2.23 -3.41
N ALA A 136 -0.83 -2.51 -2.12
CA ALA A 136 -1.54 -1.83 -1.03
C ALA A 136 -1.27 -0.32 -1.06
N LEU A 137 -0.01 0.08 -1.26
CA LEU A 137 0.38 1.48 -1.40
C LEU A 137 -0.27 2.11 -2.62
N TYR A 138 -0.24 1.45 -3.78
CA TYR A 138 -0.78 2.00 -5.01
C TYR A 138 -2.30 2.16 -4.96
N VAL A 139 -2.99 1.15 -4.44
CA VAL A 139 -4.44 1.21 -4.16
C VAL A 139 -4.74 2.35 -3.20
N GLY A 140 -3.96 2.48 -2.12
CA GLY A 140 -4.05 3.59 -1.18
C GLY A 140 -3.85 4.94 -1.87
N LEU A 141 -2.78 5.11 -2.63
CA LEU A 141 -2.46 6.36 -3.34
C LEU A 141 -3.60 6.79 -4.26
N ARG A 142 -4.10 5.88 -5.08
CA ARG A 142 -5.22 6.16 -5.99
C ARG A 142 -6.49 6.51 -5.22
N TYR A 143 -6.75 5.82 -4.12
CA TYR A 143 -7.92 6.08 -3.29
C TYR A 143 -7.84 7.44 -2.59
N GLY A 144 -6.69 7.77 -2.02
CA GLY A 144 -6.41 9.06 -1.40
C GLY A 144 -6.53 10.22 -2.38
N TRP A 145 -5.99 10.05 -3.59
CA TRP A 145 -6.12 11.03 -4.67
C TRP A 145 -7.59 11.28 -5.04
N ARG A 146 -8.37 10.22 -5.28
CA ARG A 146 -9.80 10.34 -5.60
C ARG A 146 -10.60 10.98 -4.46
N SER A 147 -10.23 10.69 -3.21
CA SER A 147 -10.85 11.33 -2.06
C SER A 147 -10.55 12.83 -2.00
N ALA A 148 -9.34 13.25 -2.36
CA ALA A 148 -8.97 14.66 -2.40
C ALA A 148 -9.71 15.39 -3.53
N ASP A 149 -9.73 14.82 -4.73
CA ASP A 149 -10.47 15.32 -5.91
C ASP A 149 -11.95 15.60 -5.59
N ASN A 150 -12.58 14.73 -4.79
CA ASN A 150 -13.96 14.91 -4.37
C ASN A 150 -14.17 15.97 -3.28
N MET A 151 -13.22 16.12 -2.33
CA MET A 151 -13.38 16.99 -1.16
C MET A 151 -12.88 18.42 -1.36
N LEU A 152 -11.83 18.60 -2.16
CA LEU A 152 -11.21 19.92 -2.33
C LEU A 152 -12.00 20.76 -3.34
N THR A 153 -12.21 22.03 -2.99
CA THR A 153 -12.73 23.06 -3.89
C THR A 153 -11.53 23.59 -4.66
N ASN A 154 -11.30 23.02 -5.83
CA ASN A 154 -10.16 23.36 -6.68
C ASN A 154 -10.14 24.88 -6.97
N ASP A 155 -9.10 25.57 -6.52
CA ASP A 155 -8.61 26.74 -7.23
C ASP A 155 -7.71 26.20 -8.34
N ASP A 156 -8.08 26.41 -9.61
CA ASP A 156 -7.13 26.10 -10.66
C ASP A 156 -5.90 27.00 -10.48
N PRO A 157 -4.66 26.47 -10.62
CA PRO A 157 -3.45 27.30 -10.62
C PRO A 157 -3.37 28.29 -11.80
N ALA A 158 -4.46 28.49 -12.55
CA ALA A 158 -4.60 29.51 -13.57
C ALA A 158 -5.25 30.82 -13.07
N ALA A 159 -5.77 30.89 -11.84
CA ALA A 159 -6.44 32.10 -11.34
C ALA A 159 -5.51 33.14 -10.69
N ALA A 160 -4.19 32.87 -10.62
CA ALA A 160 -3.21 33.80 -10.02
C ALA A 160 -2.51 34.71 -11.06
N SER A 161 -2.94 34.69 -12.32
CA SER A 161 -2.35 35.55 -13.36
C SER A 161 -3.38 35.98 -14.42
N THR A 162 -4.31 36.85 -14.05
CA THR A 162 -4.89 37.91 -14.89
C THR A 162 -5.55 38.95 -14.01
#